data_AF-A0A970DP45-F1
#
_entry.id   AF-A0A970DP45-F1
#
_cell.length_a   1.000
_cell.length_b   1.000
_cell.length_c   1.000
_cell.angle_alpha   90.00
_cell.angle_beta   90.00
_cell.angle_gamma   90.00
#
_symmetry.space_group_name_H-M   'P 1'
#
loop_
_entity.id
_entity.type
_entity.pdbx_description
1 polymer ?
#
loop_
_entity_poly.entity_id
_entity_poly.type
_entity_poly.pdbx_seq_one_letter_code
_entity_poly.pdbx_strand_id
1 'polypeptide(L)'
;MKNKLFIMILSLIFLTAFFRFKVISNLVLALESDNIALNVFAPTEKRGNPAYDTVIDKYGIPHFRVFFWVPKNAKRLIPYADPGIKTKVLTHGPIENWSVVKTNTIKNNEQLVFIYVPKSFVLFYGKGFQNVIHLRYQ
;
A
#
# COMPACT_ATOMS: atom_id res chain seq x y z
N MET A 1 -6.35 -50.32 16.32
CA MET A 1 -6.33 -49.86 14.90
C MET A 1 -7.32 -48.73 14.57
N LYS A 2 -8.50 -48.63 15.22
CA LYS A 2 -9.54 -47.62 14.92
C LYS A 2 -9.07 -46.15 15.03
N ASN A 3 -8.25 -45.81 16.04
CA ASN A 3 -7.77 -44.42 16.23
C ASN A 3 -6.77 -43.95 15.14
N LYS A 4 -5.97 -44.87 14.58
CA LYS A 4 -5.01 -44.52 13.51
C LYS A 4 -5.72 -44.20 12.20
N LEU A 5 -6.80 -44.92 11.89
CA LEU A 5 -7.62 -44.68 10.71
C LEU A 5 -8.35 -43.33 10.81
N PHE A 6 -8.89 -43.00 11.98
CA PHE A 6 -9.56 -41.72 12.22
C PHE A 6 -8.63 -40.50 12.05
N ILE A 7 -7.41 -40.57 12.60
CA ILE A 7 -6.41 -39.50 12.47
C ILE A 7 -6.00 -39.31 11.00
N MET A 8 -5.86 -40.40 10.23
CA MET A 8 -5.51 -40.36 8.82
C MET A 8 -6.61 -39.74 7.95
N ILE A 9 -7.88 -40.02 8.25
CA ILE A 9 -9.01 -39.41 7.55
C ILE A 9 -9.08 -37.92 7.87
N LEU A 10 -8.89 -37.54 9.14
CA LEU A 10 -8.93 -36.14 9.57
C LEU A 10 -7.81 -35.31 8.95
N SER A 11 -6.58 -35.86 8.86
CA SER A 11 -5.46 -35.17 8.21
C SER A 11 -5.67 -35.01 6.71
N LEU A 12 -6.29 -35.98 6.03
CA LEU A 12 -6.61 -35.89 4.61
C LEU A 12 -7.68 -34.82 4.31
N ILE A 13 -8.69 -34.69 5.18
CA ILE A 13 -9.71 -33.63 5.08
C ILE A 13 -9.07 -32.25 5.27
N PHE A 14 -8.21 -32.09 6.28
CA PHE A 14 -7.50 -30.82 6.51
C PHE A 14 -6.60 -30.46 5.33
N LEU A 15 -5.87 -31.43 4.78
CA LEU A 15 -4.97 -31.21 3.66
C LEU A 15 -5.75 -30.78 2.40
N THR A 16 -6.85 -31.47 2.09
CA THR A 16 -7.69 -31.14 0.93
C THR A 16 -8.37 -29.78 1.07
N ALA A 17 -8.86 -29.42 2.25
CA ALA A 17 -9.41 -28.08 2.54
C ALA A 17 -8.34 -26.99 2.38
N PHE A 18 -7.12 -27.21 2.89
CA PHE A 18 -6.01 -26.26 2.80
C PHE A 18 -5.57 -26.04 1.34
N PHE A 19 -5.48 -27.11 0.54
CA PHE A 19 -5.14 -27.00 -0.88
C PHE A 19 -6.22 -26.27 -1.69
N ARG A 20 -7.51 -26.54 -1.44
CA ARG A 20 -8.62 -25.83 -2.11
C ARG A 20 -8.62 -24.35 -1.78
N PHE A 21 -8.37 -23.99 -0.52
CA PHE A 21 -8.28 -22.59 -0.09
C PHE A 21 -7.15 -21.83 -0.80
N LYS A 22 -5.96 -22.46 -0.93
CA LYS A 22 -4.80 -21.87 -1.61
C LYS A 22 -5.00 -21.70 -3.12
N VAL A 23 -5.74 -22.60 -3.77
CA VAL A 23 -6.06 -22.48 -5.20
C VAL A 23 -7.10 -21.38 -5.42
N ILE A 24 -8.13 -21.27 -4.57
CA ILE A 24 -9.15 -20.22 -4.67
C ILE A 24 -8.52 -18.84 -4.43
N SER A 25 -7.62 -18.69 -3.45
CA SER A 25 -6.95 -17.40 -3.21
C SER A 25 -6.12 -16.95 -4.41
N ASN A 26 -5.43 -17.88 -5.08
CA ASN A 26 -4.64 -17.55 -6.27
C ASN A 26 -5.52 -17.23 -7.48
N LEU A 27 -6.67 -17.89 -7.62
CA LEU A 27 -7.61 -17.62 -8.71
C LEU A 27 -8.31 -16.27 -8.53
N VAL A 28 -8.68 -15.90 -7.29
CA VAL A 28 -9.28 -14.58 -7.00
C VAL A 28 -8.28 -13.46 -7.26
N LEU A 29 -7.00 -13.66 -6.93
CA LEU A 29 -5.93 -12.70 -7.25
C LEU A 29 -5.62 -12.62 -8.75
N ALA A 30 -5.77 -13.72 -9.50
CA ALA A 30 -5.56 -13.74 -10.95
C ALA A 30 -6.77 -13.17 -11.73
N LEU A 31 -8.00 -13.36 -11.23
CA LEU A 31 -9.21 -12.84 -11.89
C LEU A 31 -9.34 -11.31 -11.74
N GLU A 32 -8.70 -10.71 -10.72
CA GLU A 32 -8.56 -9.25 -10.61
C GLU A 32 -7.55 -8.67 -11.63
N SER A 33 -6.71 -9.46 -12.31
CA SER A 33 -5.71 -8.90 -13.24
C SER A 33 -6.19 -8.66 -14.66
N ASP A 34 -7.29 -9.30 -15.09
CA ASP A 34 -7.62 -9.39 -16.53
C ASP A 34 -8.81 -8.52 -16.98
N ASN A 35 -9.40 -7.73 -16.09
CA ASN A 35 -10.44 -6.79 -16.47
C ASN A 35 -10.10 -5.38 -15.98
N ILE A 36 -9.35 -4.64 -16.80
CA ILE A 36 -9.60 -3.25 -17.18
C ILE A 36 -8.49 -2.91 -18.20
N ALA A 37 -8.86 -2.60 -19.44
CA ALA A 37 -8.01 -1.83 -20.33
C ALA A 37 -7.71 -0.48 -19.65
N LEU A 38 -6.62 -0.43 -18.89
CA LEU A 38 -6.28 0.71 -18.05
C LEU A 38 -5.78 1.82 -18.95
N ASN A 39 -6.63 2.84 -19.12
CA ASN A 39 -6.21 4.19 -19.44
C ASN A 39 -4.93 4.47 -18.65
N VAL A 40 -3.78 4.61 -19.32
CA VAL A 40 -2.47 4.65 -18.66
C VAL A 40 -2.45 5.87 -17.74
N PHE A 41 -2.73 5.65 -16.46
CA PHE A 41 -2.71 6.68 -15.45
C PHE A 41 -1.25 7.02 -15.21
N ALA A 42 -0.78 8.12 -15.83
CA ALA A 42 0.58 8.61 -15.70
C ALA A 42 0.58 9.81 -14.73
N PRO A 43 0.81 9.58 -13.43
CA PRO A 43 0.87 10.66 -12.47
C PRO A 43 2.01 11.63 -12.82
N THR A 44 1.73 12.94 -12.78
CA THR A 44 2.70 13.99 -13.14
C THR A 44 3.63 14.39 -11.99
N GLU A 45 3.56 13.71 -10.85
CA GLU A 45 4.39 14.03 -9.70
C GLU A 45 5.85 13.61 -9.88
N LYS A 46 6.74 14.27 -9.14
CA LYS A 46 8.15 13.91 -9.10
C LYS A 46 8.45 13.17 -7.81
N ARG A 47 8.92 11.92 -7.91
CA ARG A 47 9.27 11.10 -6.75
C ARG A 47 10.56 11.55 -6.09
N GLY A 48 10.59 11.43 -4.76
CA GLY A 48 11.85 11.50 -4.01
C GLY A 48 12.79 10.36 -4.39
N ASN A 49 14.07 10.51 -4.05
CA ASN A 49 15.04 9.43 -4.11
C ASN A 49 15.73 9.30 -2.74
N PRO A 50 15.41 8.27 -1.94
CA PRO A 50 14.53 7.13 -2.27
C PRO A 50 13.04 7.53 -2.38
N ALA A 51 12.25 6.72 -3.09
CA ALA A 51 10.82 6.98 -3.28
C ALA A 51 10.01 6.78 -1.99
N TYR A 52 10.48 5.93 -1.09
CA TYR A 52 9.91 5.73 0.23
C TYR A 52 11.00 5.28 1.21
N ASP A 53 10.73 5.40 2.51
CA ASP A 53 11.52 4.77 3.55
C ASP A 53 10.66 4.30 4.73
N THR A 54 11.34 3.69 5.70
CA THR A 54 10.76 3.26 6.96
C THR A 54 11.54 3.91 8.10
N VAL A 55 10.83 4.54 9.03
CA VAL A 55 11.41 5.07 10.27
C VAL A 55 10.82 4.35 11.47
N ILE A 56 11.66 4.08 12.47
CA ILE A 56 11.23 3.42 13.70
C ILE A 56 11.01 4.50 14.75
N ASP A 57 9.85 4.50 15.40
CA ASP A 57 9.58 5.43 16.49
C ASP A 57 10.26 4.99 17.80
N LYS A 58 10.12 5.81 18.85
CA LYS A 58 10.68 5.53 20.18
C LYS A 58 10.15 4.23 20.83
N TYR A 59 9.08 3.65 20.30
CA TYR A 59 8.47 2.41 20.77
C TYR A 59 8.85 1.20 19.91
N GLY A 60 9.76 1.37 18.95
CA GLY A 60 10.17 0.29 18.04
C GLY A 60 9.18 0.02 16.92
N ILE A 61 8.17 0.88 16.70
CA ILE A 61 7.11 0.63 15.72
C ILE A 61 7.48 1.29 14.38
N PRO A 62 7.49 0.56 13.26
CA PRO A 62 7.85 1.12 11.95
C PRO A 62 6.75 2.04 11.41
N HIS A 63 7.13 3.16 10.83
CA HIS A 63 6.27 4.10 10.10
C HIS A 63 6.82 4.28 8.69
N PHE A 64 5.93 4.36 7.71
CA PHE A 64 6.30 4.40 6.30
C PHE A 64 6.06 5.80 5.74
N ARG A 65 7.04 6.30 4.97
CA ARG A 65 6.97 7.62 4.34
C ARG A 65 7.17 7.48 2.85
N VAL A 66 6.30 8.09 2.05
CA VAL A 66 6.46 8.15 0.59
C VAL A 66 6.79 9.57 0.20
N PHE A 67 7.88 9.76 -0.56
CA PHE A 67 8.48 11.06 -0.81
C PHE A 67 8.14 11.62 -2.20
N PHE A 68 7.92 12.93 -2.22
CA PHE A 68 7.60 13.70 -3.42
C PHE A 68 8.36 15.02 -3.43
N TRP A 69 8.82 15.44 -4.60
CA TRP A 69 9.26 16.80 -4.86
C TRP A 69 8.08 17.58 -5.42
N VAL A 70 7.74 18.69 -4.76
CA VAL A 70 6.64 19.59 -5.17
C VAL A 70 7.16 21.01 -5.28
N PRO A 71 6.57 21.88 -6.12
CA PRO A 71 6.92 23.30 -6.14
C PRO A 71 6.85 23.91 -4.73
N LYS A 72 7.87 24.67 -4.32
CA LYS A 72 7.94 25.23 -2.95
C LYS A 72 6.76 26.15 -2.61
N ASN A 73 6.14 26.74 -3.62
CA ASN A 73 4.98 27.62 -3.53
C ASN A 73 3.63 26.87 -3.58
N ALA A 74 3.63 25.54 -3.69
CA ALA A 74 2.41 24.74 -3.62
C ALA A 74 1.71 24.96 -2.26
N LYS A 75 0.47 25.42 -2.34
CA LYS A 75 -0.37 25.76 -1.19
C LYS A 75 -1.17 24.57 -0.72
N ARG A 76 -1.62 23.74 -1.66
CA ARG A 76 -2.46 22.57 -1.34
C ARG A 76 -1.76 21.30 -1.79
N LEU A 77 -1.66 20.33 -0.89
CA LEU A 77 -1.10 19.00 -1.13
C LEU A 77 -2.19 17.98 -0.81
N ILE A 78 -2.62 17.23 -1.82
CA ILE A 78 -3.73 16.27 -1.70
C ILE A 78 -3.19 14.88 -2.07
N PRO A 79 -3.02 13.99 -1.08
CA PRO A 79 -2.67 12.61 -1.34
C PRO A 79 -3.83 11.88 -2.00
N TYR A 80 -3.53 11.00 -2.95
CA TYR A 80 -4.52 10.17 -3.64
C TYR A 80 -3.89 8.83 -4.05
N ALA A 81 -4.69 7.86 -4.50
CA ALA A 81 -4.19 6.57 -4.97
C ALA A 81 -4.69 6.26 -6.38
N ASP A 82 -4.09 5.24 -7.01
CA ASP A 82 -4.57 4.69 -8.27
C ASP A 82 -6.06 4.26 -8.17
N PRO A 83 -6.81 4.31 -9.28
CA PRO A 83 -8.18 3.81 -9.32
C PRO A 83 -8.27 2.35 -8.86
N GLY A 84 -9.30 2.03 -8.07
CA GLY A 84 -9.53 0.68 -7.55
C GLY A 84 -8.75 0.33 -6.29
N ILE A 85 -7.79 1.15 -5.85
CA ILE A 85 -7.04 0.92 -4.62
C ILE A 85 -7.88 1.27 -3.39
N LYS A 86 -8.06 0.29 -2.50
CA LYS A 86 -8.78 0.47 -1.23
C LYS A 86 -7.89 1.19 -0.22
N THR A 87 -8.09 2.50 -0.08
CA THR A 87 -7.31 3.35 0.83
C THR A 87 -8.02 3.72 2.12
N LYS A 88 -9.28 3.31 2.30
CA LYS A 88 -10.02 3.58 3.55
C LYS A 88 -9.49 2.68 4.65
N VAL A 89 -8.68 3.27 5.52
CA VAL A 89 -8.04 2.58 6.63
C VAL A 89 -8.72 2.97 7.94
N LEU A 90 -8.86 2.01 8.86
CA LEU A 90 -9.34 2.29 10.21
C LEU A 90 -8.50 3.39 10.86
N THR A 91 -9.16 4.30 11.59
CA THR A 91 -8.58 5.50 12.26
C THR A 91 -7.95 6.58 11.38
N HIS A 92 -7.61 6.31 10.12
CA HIS A 92 -6.99 7.30 9.21
C HIS A 92 -7.94 7.76 8.10
N GLY A 93 -9.03 7.02 7.86
CA GLY A 93 -9.99 7.33 6.80
C GLY A 93 -9.43 7.05 5.41
N PRO A 94 -10.02 7.64 4.36
CA PRO A 94 -9.53 7.52 2.99
C PRO A 94 -8.22 8.30 2.81
N ILE A 95 -7.52 8.07 1.69
CA ILE A 95 -6.17 8.58 1.45
C ILE A 95 -6.07 10.10 1.54
N GLU A 96 -7.10 10.84 1.13
CA GLU A 96 -7.14 12.31 1.14
C GLU A 96 -6.98 12.90 2.53
N ASN A 97 -7.25 12.11 3.57
CA ASN A 97 -7.10 12.49 4.98
C ASN A 97 -5.72 12.13 5.56
N TRP A 98 -4.87 11.43 4.81
CA TRP A 98 -3.56 11.03 5.29
C TRP A 98 -2.65 12.26 5.42
N SER A 99 -1.77 12.23 6.42
CA SER A 99 -0.92 13.38 6.73
C SER A 99 0.16 13.57 5.66
N VAL A 100 0.24 14.80 5.13
CA VAL A 100 1.32 15.25 4.25
C VAL A 100 2.19 16.24 5.00
N VAL A 101 3.48 15.97 5.07
CA VAL A 101 4.44 16.75 5.84
C VAL A 101 5.46 17.39 4.91
N LYS A 102 5.63 18.71 5.07
CA LYS A 102 6.69 19.45 4.39
C LYS A 102 8.00 19.29 5.16
N THR A 103 9.08 18.96 4.46
CA THR A 103 10.42 18.89 5.07
C THR A 103 11.16 20.23 4.89
N ASN A 104 12.28 20.39 5.59
CA ASN A 104 13.18 21.53 5.40
C ASN A 104 14.10 21.37 4.18
N THR A 105 14.02 20.24 3.47
CA THR A 105 14.87 19.96 2.31
C THR A 105 14.30 20.63 1.06
N ILE A 106 15.06 21.57 0.50
CA ILE A 106 14.72 22.31 -0.71
C ILE A 106 15.82 22.05 -1.74
N LYS A 107 15.42 21.80 -2.99
CA LYS A 107 16.33 21.67 -4.12
C LYS A 107 15.79 22.47 -5.29
N ASN A 108 16.58 23.40 -5.81
CA ASN A 108 16.17 24.34 -6.84
C ASN A 108 14.92 25.12 -6.41
N ASN A 109 13.77 24.88 -7.04
CA ASN A 109 12.48 25.50 -6.72
C ASN A 109 11.45 24.51 -6.15
N GLU A 110 11.91 23.33 -5.73
CA GLU A 110 11.09 22.26 -5.20
C GLU A 110 11.39 22.02 -3.72
N GLN A 111 10.37 21.65 -2.97
CA GLN A 111 10.44 21.24 -1.59
C GLN A 111 10.14 19.74 -1.51
N LEU A 112 10.94 19.01 -0.73
CA LEU A 112 10.66 17.61 -0.45
C LEU A 112 9.53 17.52 0.58
N VAL A 113 8.53 16.74 0.26
CA VAL A 113 7.38 16.44 1.12
C VAL A 113 7.21 14.94 1.22
N PHE A 114 6.55 14.47 2.27
CA PHE A 114 6.21 13.07 2.37
C PHE A 114 4.80 12.84 2.90
N ILE A 115 4.20 11.72 2.50
CA ILE A 115 2.94 11.21 3.05
C ILE A 115 3.28 10.19 4.13
N TYR A 116 2.71 10.33 5.34
CA TYR A 116 2.69 9.26 6.32
C TYR A 116 1.69 8.20 5.89
N VAL A 117 2.18 7.01 5.55
CA VAL A 117 1.32 5.91 5.07
C VAL A 117 0.87 5.07 6.27
N PRO A 118 -0.45 4.85 6.45
CA PRO A 118 -0.95 3.99 7.51
C PRO A 118 -0.37 2.59 7.42
N LYS A 119 0.09 2.06 8.56
CA LYS A 119 0.76 0.75 8.63
C LYS A 119 -0.12 -0.39 8.12
N SER A 120 -1.41 -0.35 8.46
CA SER A 120 -2.40 -1.32 7.99
C SER A 120 -2.54 -1.30 6.47
N PHE A 121 -2.46 -0.14 5.82
CA PHE A 121 -2.43 -0.09 4.35
C PHE A 121 -1.22 -0.85 3.81
N VAL A 122 -0.02 -0.59 4.36
CA VAL A 122 1.22 -1.28 3.94
C VAL A 122 1.14 -2.79 4.19
N LEU A 123 0.54 -3.22 5.31
CA LEU A 123 0.39 -4.65 5.63
C LEU A 123 -0.59 -5.37 4.69
N PHE A 124 -1.69 -4.72 4.30
CA PHE A 124 -2.67 -5.32 3.40
C PHE A 124 -2.25 -5.25 1.93
N TYR A 125 -1.62 -4.14 1.51
CA TYR A 125 -1.19 -3.96 0.13
C TYR A 125 0.12 -4.72 -0.17
N GLY A 126 1.07 -4.68 0.76
CA GLY A 126 2.37 -5.33 0.62
C GLY A 126 3.37 -4.55 -0.24
N LYS A 127 4.27 -5.30 -0.89
CA LYS A 127 5.39 -4.73 -1.66
C LYS A 127 4.86 -3.89 -2.83
N GLY A 128 5.43 -2.70 -3.01
CA GLY A 128 5.04 -1.80 -4.10
C GLY A 128 3.93 -0.81 -3.72
N PHE A 129 3.50 -0.76 -2.45
CA PHE A 129 2.49 0.19 -1.98
C PHE A 129 2.80 1.65 -2.34
N GLN A 130 4.09 2.02 -2.39
CA GLN A 130 4.52 3.37 -2.72
C GLN A 130 4.19 3.76 -4.17
N ASN A 131 4.06 2.78 -5.06
CA ASN A 131 3.83 3.02 -6.49
C ASN A 131 2.39 3.45 -6.77
N VAL A 132 1.44 3.08 -5.89
CA VAL A 132 0.01 3.38 -6.03
C VAL A 132 -0.46 4.56 -5.17
N ILE A 133 0.46 5.19 -4.44
CA ILE A 133 0.21 6.38 -3.63
C ILE A 133 0.80 7.56 -4.35
N HIS A 134 0.01 8.60 -4.56
CA HIS A 134 0.33 9.74 -5.39
C HIS A 134 0.04 11.06 -4.65
N LEU A 135 0.53 12.17 -5.21
CA LEU A 135 0.34 13.48 -4.60
C LEU A 135 -0.01 14.53 -5.64
N ARG A 136 -1.21 15.11 -5.52
CA ARG A 136 -1.65 16.26 -6.32
C ARG A 136 -1.31 17.55 -5.58
N TYR A 137 -0.88 18.56 -6.32
CA TYR A 137 -0.55 19.87 -5.75
C TYR A 137 -1.06 21.04 -6.59
N GLN A 138 -1.36 22.16 -5.92
CA GLN A 138 -1.82 23.42 -6.48
C GLN A 138 -1.09 24.60 -5.83
#